data_AF-A0A091Q6M3-F1
#
_entry.id   AF-A0A091Q6M3-F1
#
_cell.length_a   1.000
_cell.length_b   1.000
_cell.length_c   1.000
_cell.angle_alpha   90.00
_cell.angle_beta   90.00
_cell.angle_gamma   90.00
#
_symmetry.space_group_name_H-M   'P 1'
#
loop_
_entity.id
_entity.type
_entity.pdbx_description
1 polymer ?
#
loop_
_entity_poly.entity_id
_entity_poly.type
_entity_poly.pdbx_seq_one_letter_code
_entity_poly.pdbx_strand_id
1 'polypeptide(L)'
;MLFEVGGYLDAVTDAYGNIGCIILYSNYSPCNEAYHCCISKIYNFLLKYQEIILRIYFSQLYHTEDCFPTAAWNCRALWSLSSLWPRVTLQRLPGGAWHYLLCNFVHGILGSTFYHPTPSSRTLADGQN
;
A
#
# COMPACT_ATOMS: atom_id res chain seq x y z
N MET A 1 -9.85 -12.89 -3.50
CA MET A 1 -9.26 -11.53 -3.36
C MET A 1 -7.80 -11.65 -2.87
N LEU A 2 -7.01 -10.56 -2.75
CA LEU A 2 -5.55 -10.63 -2.51
C LEU A 2 -5.14 -11.30 -1.17
N PHE A 3 -5.73 -10.86 -0.06
CA PHE A 3 -5.42 -11.30 1.32
C PHE A 3 -6.47 -12.22 1.95
N GLU A 4 -7.45 -12.69 1.17
CA GLU A 4 -8.47 -13.61 1.68
C GLU A 4 -7.92 -15.04 1.83
N VAL A 5 -8.56 -15.85 2.67
CA VAL A 5 -8.31 -17.29 2.74
C VAL A 5 -8.60 -17.92 1.37
N GLY A 6 -7.67 -18.72 0.85
CA GLY A 6 -7.71 -19.21 -0.53
C GLY A 6 -7.52 -18.13 -1.60
N GLY A 7 -7.16 -16.91 -1.19
CA GLY A 7 -6.80 -15.80 -2.07
C GLY A 7 -5.43 -15.98 -2.70
N TYR A 8 -5.01 -14.99 -3.48
CA TYR A 8 -3.76 -15.09 -4.24
C TYR A 8 -2.53 -15.24 -3.34
N LEU A 9 -2.37 -14.37 -2.34
CA LEU A 9 -1.21 -14.46 -1.46
C LEU A 9 -1.25 -15.70 -0.57
N ASP A 10 -2.43 -16.12 -0.14
CA ASP A 10 -2.61 -17.36 0.64
C ASP A 10 -2.15 -18.59 -0.18
N ALA A 11 -2.63 -18.71 -1.41
CA ALA A 11 -2.26 -19.81 -2.30
C ALA A 11 -0.76 -19.79 -2.66
N VAL A 12 -0.20 -18.61 -2.93
CA VAL A 12 1.22 -18.46 -3.27
C VAL A 12 2.11 -18.79 -2.07
N THR A 13 1.76 -18.33 -0.86
CA THR A 13 2.54 -18.65 0.33
C THR A 13 2.43 -20.13 0.72
N ASP A 14 1.25 -20.74 0.58
CA ASP A 14 1.09 -22.18 0.82
C ASP A 14 1.85 -23.02 -0.21
N ALA A 15 1.90 -22.60 -1.48
CA ALA A 15 2.67 -23.28 -2.52
C ALA A 15 4.19 -23.09 -2.39
N TYR A 16 4.61 -21.92 -1.91
CA TYR A 16 6.02 -21.53 -1.80
C TYR A 16 6.34 -21.14 -0.35
N GLY A 17 6.65 -22.14 0.48
CA GLY A 17 6.92 -21.98 1.91
C GLY A 17 8.20 -21.20 2.28
N ASN A 18 8.92 -20.65 1.30
CA ASN A 18 10.15 -19.89 1.51
C ASN A 18 10.00 -18.38 1.24
N ILE A 19 8.78 -17.87 1.09
CA ILE A 19 8.54 -16.44 0.94
C ILE A 19 8.76 -15.75 2.30
N GLY A 20 9.85 -15.00 2.42
CA GLY A 20 10.15 -14.22 3.63
C GLY A 20 9.69 -12.76 3.58
N CYS A 21 9.47 -12.20 2.38
CA CYS A 21 9.13 -10.78 2.23
C CYS A 21 8.16 -10.56 1.07
N ILE A 22 7.12 -9.77 1.32
CA ILE A 22 6.15 -9.33 0.32
C ILE A 22 6.18 -7.80 0.27
N ILE A 23 6.38 -7.26 -0.93
CA ILE A 23 6.34 -5.81 -1.19
C ILE A 23 5.12 -5.52 -2.06
N LEU A 24 4.23 -4.66 -1.57
CA LEU A 24 3.05 -4.21 -2.28
C LEU A 24 3.14 -2.72 -2.58
N TYR A 25 2.84 -2.38 -3.84
CA TYR A 25 2.69 -1.01 -4.29
C TYR A 25 1.22 -0.77 -4.63
N SER A 26 0.65 0.29 -4.10
CA SER A 26 -0.78 0.59 -4.23
C SER A 26 -1.00 2.10 -4.40
N ASN A 27 -2.14 2.47 -4.98
CA ASN A 27 -2.51 3.89 -5.05
C ASN A 27 -2.95 4.39 -3.65
N TYR A 28 -3.73 3.59 -2.93
CA TYR A 28 -4.37 3.96 -1.68
C TYR A 28 -3.91 3.10 -0.51
N SER A 29 -3.82 3.67 0.69
CA SER A 29 -3.59 2.92 1.93
C SER A 29 -4.71 1.90 2.19
N PRO A 30 -4.43 0.77 2.86
CA PRO A 30 -5.47 -0.20 3.19
C PRO A 30 -6.51 0.42 4.13
N CYS A 31 -7.79 0.12 3.92
CA CYS A 31 -8.90 0.65 4.71
C CYS A 31 -9.42 -0.38 5.73
N ASN A 32 -10.19 0.12 6.70
CA ASN A 32 -10.87 -0.68 7.72
C ASN A 32 -12.40 -0.52 7.65
N GLU A 33 -12.92 -0.17 6.48
CA GLU A 33 -14.35 -0.02 6.25
C GLU A 33 -15.04 -1.40 6.19
N ALA A 34 -16.27 -1.51 6.71
CA ALA A 34 -16.94 -2.79 6.90
C ALA A 34 -17.08 -3.63 5.63
N TYR A 35 -17.27 -2.98 4.47
CA TYR A 35 -17.43 -3.67 3.19
C TYR A 35 -16.12 -4.22 2.62
N HIS A 36 -15.01 -3.50 2.81
CA HIS A 36 -13.72 -3.86 2.23
C HIS A 36 -12.83 -4.66 3.19
N CYS A 37 -12.82 -4.25 4.47
CA CYS A 37 -12.09 -4.83 5.59
C CYS A 37 -10.64 -5.23 5.28
N CYS A 38 -9.95 -4.42 4.48
CA CYS A 38 -8.60 -4.70 3.99
C CYS A 38 -7.62 -4.95 5.14
N ILE A 39 -7.65 -4.11 6.18
CA ILE A 39 -6.76 -4.26 7.34
C ILE A 39 -7.06 -5.57 8.10
N SER A 40 -8.32 -5.92 8.30
CA SER A 40 -8.69 -7.21 8.94
C SER A 40 -8.19 -8.41 8.14
N LYS A 41 -8.29 -8.36 6.81
CA LYS A 41 -7.76 -9.40 5.91
C LYS A 41 -6.23 -9.52 6.01
N ILE A 42 -5.53 -8.38 6.03
CA ILE A 42 -4.08 -8.34 6.24
C ILE A 42 -3.71 -8.96 7.59
N TYR A 43 -4.42 -8.63 8.67
CA TYR A 43 -4.19 -9.23 9.98
C TYR A 43 -4.34 -10.75 9.97
N ASN A 44 -5.41 -11.27 9.37
CA ASN A 44 -5.63 -12.72 9.27
C ASN A 44 -4.51 -13.41 8.51
N PHE A 45 -4.05 -12.82 7.41
CA PHE A 45 -2.91 -13.32 6.64
C PHE A 45 -1.62 -13.33 7.49
N LEU A 46 -1.34 -12.25 8.22
CA LEU A 46 -0.17 -12.17 9.10
C LEU A 46 -0.27 -13.10 10.32
N LEU A 47 -1.46 -13.43 10.80
CA LEU A 47 -1.61 -14.42 11.87
C LEU A 47 -1.29 -15.84 11.36
N LYS A 48 -1.68 -16.16 10.12
CA LYS A 48 -1.38 -17.44 9.48
C LYS A 48 0.12 -17.59 9.17
N TYR A 49 0.77 -16.56 8.63
CA TYR A 49 2.16 -16.62 8.15
C TYR A 49 3.12 -15.77 8.97
N GLN A 50 3.52 -16.27 10.14
CA GLN A 50 4.28 -15.50 11.14
C GLN A 50 5.66 -15.02 10.66
N GLU A 51 6.30 -15.76 9.74
CA GLU A 51 7.64 -15.46 9.22
C GLU A 51 7.64 -14.38 8.11
N ILE A 52 6.47 -14.02 7.57
CA ILE A 52 6.40 -13.05 6.47
C ILE A 52 6.56 -11.62 6.98
N ILE A 53 7.48 -10.90 6.33
CA ILE A 53 7.61 -9.44 6.40
C ILE A 53 6.76 -8.82 5.28
N LEU A 54 5.86 -7.89 5.64
CA LEU A 54 4.97 -7.23 4.70
C LEU A 54 5.31 -5.75 4.60
N ARG A 55 5.63 -5.28 3.39
CA ARG A 55 5.89 -3.86 3.11
C ARG A 55 4.85 -3.33 2.16
N ILE A 56 4.09 -2.33 2.58
CA ILE A 56 3.06 -1.69 1.77
C ILE A 56 3.46 -0.24 1.54
N TYR A 57 3.70 0.07 0.27
CA TYR A 57 3.94 1.43 -0.22
C TYR A 57 2.69 1.93 -0.93
N PHE A 58 2.18 3.09 -0.51
CA PHE A 58 0.96 3.67 -1.07
C PHE A 58 1.16 5.13 -1.52
N SER A 59 0.44 5.56 -2.54
CA SER A 59 0.55 6.94 -3.04
C SER A 59 -0.24 7.94 -2.19
N GLN A 60 -1.43 7.55 -1.74
CA GLN A 60 -2.41 8.41 -1.07
C GLN A 60 -3.03 7.68 0.13
N LEU A 61 -3.44 8.43 1.15
CA LEU A 61 -4.26 7.88 2.23
C LEU A 61 -5.70 7.71 1.75
N TYR A 62 -6.36 6.64 2.19
CA TYR A 62 -7.74 6.36 1.84
C TYR A 62 -8.67 6.76 2.98
N HIS A 63 -9.54 7.75 2.73
CA HIS A 63 -10.60 8.16 3.65
C HIS A 63 -10.11 8.34 5.09
N THR A 64 -9.03 9.12 5.27
CA THR A 64 -8.46 9.47 6.58
C THR A 64 -8.75 10.91 7.00
N GLU A 65 -9.38 11.68 6.12
CA GLU A 65 -9.69 13.10 6.31
C GLU A 65 -11.06 13.25 7.00
N ASP A 66 -11.23 14.28 7.83
CA ASP A 66 -12.42 14.46 8.69
C ASP A 66 -13.75 14.58 7.92
N CYS A 67 -13.71 14.82 6.60
CA CYS A 67 -14.89 14.80 5.74
C CYS A 67 -15.47 13.40 5.52
N PHE A 68 -14.74 12.34 5.87
CA PHE A 68 -15.19 10.95 5.76
C PHE A 68 -15.70 10.43 7.10
N PRO A 69 -16.92 9.84 7.16
CA PRO A 69 -17.44 9.24 8.40
C PRO A 69 -16.56 8.13 8.99
N THR A 70 -15.74 7.48 8.16
CA THR A 70 -14.86 6.37 8.51
C THR A 70 -13.44 6.79 8.87
N ALA A 71 -13.12 8.09 8.83
CA ALA A 71 -11.77 8.63 8.98
C ALA A 71 -11.06 8.17 10.26
N ALA A 72 -11.70 8.37 11.42
CA ALA A 72 -11.15 7.98 12.71
C ALA A 72 -10.83 6.47 12.77
N TRP A 73 -11.68 5.63 12.17
CA TRP A 73 -11.49 4.18 12.12
C TRP A 73 -10.34 3.77 11.20
N ASN A 74 -10.25 4.37 10.01
CA ASN A 74 -9.16 4.11 9.07
C ASN A 74 -7.81 4.55 9.65
N CYS A 75 -7.74 5.74 10.24
CA CYS A 75 -6.55 6.22 10.93
C CYS A 75 -6.11 5.25 12.03
N ARG A 76 -7.02 4.87 12.93
CA ARG A 76 -6.71 3.97 14.04
C ARG A 76 -6.24 2.60 13.56
N ALA A 77 -6.87 2.06 12.53
CA ALA A 77 -6.51 0.77 11.98
C ALA A 77 -5.13 0.82 11.28
N LEU A 78 -4.82 1.89 10.55
CA LEU A 78 -3.48 2.09 9.98
C LEU A 78 -2.41 2.20 11.06
N TRP A 79 -2.69 2.93 12.15
CA TRP A 79 -1.80 2.98 13.32
C TRP A 79 -1.58 1.60 13.93
N SER A 80 -2.65 0.83 14.14
CA SER A 80 -2.59 -0.53 14.67
C SER A 80 -1.76 -1.45 13.77
N LEU A 81 -1.91 -1.35 12.45
CA LEU A 81 -1.16 -2.17 11.51
C LEU A 81 0.33 -1.76 11.48
N SER A 82 0.61 -0.45 11.60
CA SER A 82 1.97 0.10 11.63
C SER A 82 2.72 -0.25 12.93
N SER A 83 2.02 -0.50 14.03
CA SER A 83 2.64 -0.91 15.29
C SER A 83 3.23 -2.32 15.25
N LEU A 84 3.01 -3.08 14.17
CA LEU A 84 3.64 -4.38 13.94
C LEU A 84 5.06 -4.27 13.35
N TRP A 85 5.65 -3.07 13.27
CA TRP A 85 7.06 -2.89 12.91
C TRP A 85 7.98 -3.71 13.87
N PRO A 86 9.02 -4.43 13.39
CA PRO A 86 9.61 -4.45 12.04
C PRO A 86 8.91 -5.33 11.00
N ARG A 87 7.89 -6.08 11.40
CA ARG A 87 7.26 -7.08 10.55
C ARG A 87 6.36 -6.47 9.48
N VAL A 88 5.74 -5.33 9.77
CA VAL A 88 4.92 -4.59 8.80
C VAL A 88 5.45 -3.18 8.60
N THR A 89 5.74 -2.81 7.35
CA THR A 89 5.99 -1.42 6.96
C THR A 89 4.78 -0.86 6.22
N LEU A 90 4.28 0.27 6.67
CA LEU A 90 3.32 1.10 5.95
C LEU A 90 3.96 2.45 5.67
N GLN A 91 4.14 2.80 4.39
CA GLN A 91 4.80 4.05 4.03
C GLN A 91 4.18 4.67 2.78
N ARG A 92 4.15 6.00 2.74
CA ARG A 92 3.90 6.72 1.50
C ARG A 92 5.03 6.43 0.50
N LEU A 93 4.67 6.34 -0.77
CA LEU A 93 5.61 6.05 -1.85
C LEU A 93 6.71 7.13 -1.87
N PRO A 94 8.00 6.77 -1.76
CA PRO A 94 9.06 7.76 -1.84
C PRO A 94 9.11 8.33 -3.26
N GLY A 95 9.42 9.62 -3.40
CA GLY A 95 9.38 10.32 -4.69
C GLY A 95 10.22 9.66 -5.79
N GLY A 96 11.33 9.01 -5.43
CA GLY A 96 12.18 8.26 -6.37
C GLY A 96 11.65 6.89 -6.81
N ALA A 97 10.62 6.33 -6.15
CA ALA A 97 10.12 5.00 -6.48
C ALA A 97 9.28 4.98 -7.77
N TRP A 98 8.79 6.13 -8.26
CA TRP A 98 7.98 6.19 -9.47
C TRP A 98 8.69 5.62 -10.70
N HIS A 99 9.97 5.94 -10.88
CA HIS A 99 10.75 5.39 -11.99
C HIS A 99 10.83 3.87 -11.92
N TYR A 100 11.12 3.32 -10.73
CA TYR A 100 11.13 1.88 -10.52
C TYR A 100 9.77 1.24 -10.85
N LEU A 101 8.67 1.84 -10.40
CA LEU A 101 7.34 1.30 -10.68
C LEU A 101 6.98 1.32 -12.15
N LEU A 102 7.24 2.44 -12.81
CA LEU A 102 6.99 2.62 -14.24
C LEU A 102 7.77 1.57 -15.04
N CYS A 103 9.07 1.40 -14.77
CA CYS A 103 9.90 0.44 -15.51
C CYS A 103 9.54 -1.03 -15.29
N ASN A 104 8.99 -1.39 -14.12
CA ASN A 104 8.75 -2.80 -13.78
C ASN A 104 7.28 -3.24 -13.92
N PHE A 105 6.32 -2.32 -13.81
CA PHE A 105 4.89 -2.67 -13.77
C PHE A 105 4.07 -2.04 -14.90
N VAL A 106 4.63 -1.13 -15.71
CA VAL A 106 3.91 -0.48 -16.80
C VAL A 106 4.52 -0.85 -18.14
N HIS A 107 3.69 -1.34 -19.06
CA HIS A 107 4.12 -1.68 -20.41
C HIS A 107 4.15 -0.45 -21.32
N GLY A 108 5.05 -0.44 -22.31
CA GLY A 108 5.10 0.61 -23.35
C GLY A 108 5.85 1.89 -22.97
N ILE A 109 6.63 1.88 -21.89
CA ILE A 109 7.45 3.04 -21.52
C ILE A 109 8.75 3.04 -22.33
N LEU A 110 8.86 3.98 -23.26
CA LEU A 110 10.11 4.32 -23.93
C LEU A 110 11.03 4.99 -22.91
N GLY A 111 12.28 4.51 -22.81
CA GLY A 111 13.27 5.06 -21.88
C GLY A 111 13.53 6.57 -22.01
N SER A 112 13.13 7.19 -23.14
CA SER A 112 13.25 8.63 -23.39
C SER A 112 12.21 9.50 -22.67
N THR A 113 11.09 8.93 -22.20
CA THR A 113 10.00 9.69 -21.53
C THR A 113 10.40 10.20 -20.14
N PHE A 114 11.51 9.73 -19.58
CA PHE A 114 11.97 10.06 -18.23
C PHE A 114 12.84 11.32 -18.13
N TYR A 115 13.23 11.94 -19.25
CA TYR A 115 14.11 13.12 -19.27
C TYR A 115 13.37 14.47 -19.08
N HIS A 116 12.04 14.46 -19.05
CA HIS A 116 11.26 15.65 -18.74
C HIS A 116 10.27 15.36 -17.62
N PRO A 117 10.67 15.57 -16.35
CA PRO A 117 9.67 15.77 -15.32
C PRO A 117 9.00 17.11 -15.62
N THR A 118 7.87 17.09 -16.33
CA THR A 118 6.92 18.22 -16.27
C THR A 118 6.58 18.43 -14.80
N PRO A 119 6.79 19.62 -14.23
CA PRO A 119 6.39 19.90 -12.87
C PRO A 119 4.90 19.62 -12.76
N SER A 120 4.51 18.71 -11.87
CA SER A 120 3.10 18.52 -11.57
C SER A 120 2.57 19.86 -11.06
N SER A 121 1.60 20.44 -11.77
CA SER A 121 0.95 21.72 -11.45
C SER A 121 0.21 21.76 -10.10
N ARG A 122 0.47 20.80 -9.19
CA ARG A 122 -0.18 20.67 -7.87
C ARG A 122 0.53 21.47 -6.76
N THR A 123 1.57 22.24 -7.06
CA THR A 123 2.26 23.08 -6.07
C THR A 123 1.75 24.53 -6.02
N LEU A 124 0.64 24.86 -6.70
CA LEU A 124 0.12 26.25 -6.74
C LEU A 124 -1.06 26.52 -5.80
N ALA A 125 -1.46 25.56 -4.96
CA ALA A 125 -2.59 25.70 -4.05
C ALA A 125 -2.19 25.78 -2.56
N ASP A 126 -0.95 26.19 -2.26
CA ASP A 126 -0.47 26.34 -0.87
C ASP A 126 0.04 27.77 -0.60
N GLY A 127 -0.67 28.75 -1.15
CA GLY A 127 -0.32 30.16 -1.03
C GLY A 127 -1.51 31.07 -1.34
N GLN A 128 -2.63 30.90 -0.63
CA GLN A 128 -3.62 31.95 -0.34
C GLN A 128 -4.77 31.38 0.51
N ASN A 129 -4.65 31.52 1.84
CA ASN A 129 -5.58 32.22 2.74
C ASN A 129 -5.29 31.89 4.20
#